data_AF-K5YPV1-F1
#
_entry.id   AF-K5YPV1-F1
#
_cell.length_a   1.000
_cell.length_b   1.000
_cell.length_c   1.000
_cell.angle_alpha   90.00
_cell.angle_beta   90.00
_cell.angle_gamma   90.00
#
_symmetry.space_group_name_H-M   'P 1'
#
loop_
_entity.id
_entity.type
_entity.pdbx_description
1 polymer ?
#
loop_
_entity_poly.entity_id
_entity_poly.type
_entity_poly.pdbx_seq_one_letter_code
_entity_poly.pdbx_strand_id
1 'polypeptide(L)'
;MLYIQKEIQFWETDAPLPDSYKVGTMEEEYNDGAYLLLDAEQEQFHTDHPEASSLECWRKELTPEPEPAPEEKLWRARDAKRQEIYDKDIHHYYIDKQDAYVSNTLQVKDKCGRQEEVEVGGHLYASNILTVALDEIADYSEQCAKVTDGLLSRIDAAQTAEEVEAIVVKGYPEMIHTTTAALQTKADKAIAKSPEAQAVTFARAMMNSVSLTASQALEMQVLFPIWGEKDAEFGKEVEIGFRLRVVEGESDTLFEVIQKHKLQADWKPGIETASLYKIVEAEHAGTLDDPIPYVQGMAFEKDKYYEQYGVIYLCILTTVTGYPNDLKDLPTIVQEVKQ
;
A
#
# COMPACT_ATOMS: atom_id res chain seq x y z
N MET A 1 -52.20 21.73 -57.44
CA MET A 1 -52.75 22.79 -56.57
C MET A 1 -52.78 22.26 -55.17
N LEU A 2 -52.11 22.93 -54.23
CA LEU A 2 -52.08 22.50 -52.84
C LEU A 2 -53.07 23.30 -51.99
N TYR A 3 -54.05 22.62 -51.42
CA TYR A 3 -54.99 23.22 -50.48
C TYR A 3 -54.59 22.90 -49.05
N ILE A 4 -54.89 23.82 -48.13
CA ILE A 4 -54.84 23.55 -46.69
C ILE A 4 -56.23 23.52 -46.08
N GLN A 5 -56.42 22.65 -45.08
CA GLN A 5 -57.65 22.61 -44.27
C GLN A 5 -57.34 22.07 -42.86
N LYS A 6 -58.08 22.58 -41.86
CA LYS A 6 -57.82 22.37 -40.43
C LYS A 6 -57.65 20.92 -39.97
N GLU A 7 -58.44 20.00 -40.49
CA GLU A 7 -58.49 18.59 -40.09
C GLU A 7 -57.51 17.74 -40.90
N ILE A 8 -57.41 17.96 -42.21
CA ILE A 8 -56.57 17.12 -43.10
C ILE A 8 -55.18 17.70 -43.35
N GLN A 9 -54.91 18.92 -42.86
CA GLN A 9 -53.68 19.69 -43.05
C GLN A 9 -53.45 20.08 -44.51
N PHE A 10 -52.98 19.18 -45.35
CA PHE A 10 -52.60 19.43 -46.74
C PHE A 10 -53.36 18.50 -47.69
N TRP A 11 -53.83 19.04 -48.82
CA TRP A 11 -54.48 18.27 -49.87
C TRP A 11 -54.04 18.75 -51.25
N GLU A 12 -53.25 17.91 -51.91
CA GLU A 12 -52.85 18.12 -53.30
C GLU A 12 -53.92 17.62 -54.28
N THR A 13 -54.25 18.46 -55.26
CA THR A 13 -55.25 18.18 -56.29
C THR A 13 -54.79 18.67 -57.67
N ASP A 14 -55.21 17.97 -58.72
CA ASP A 14 -54.88 18.31 -60.12
C ASP A 14 -55.80 19.39 -60.72
N ALA A 15 -56.93 19.70 -60.07
CA ALA A 15 -57.92 20.66 -60.53
C ALA A 15 -58.55 21.42 -59.34
N PRO A 16 -59.13 22.63 -59.56
CA PRO A 16 -59.81 23.38 -58.50
C PRO A 16 -60.92 22.58 -57.83
N LEU A 17 -61.08 22.76 -56.52
CA LEU A 17 -62.15 22.11 -55.76
C LEU A 17 -63.54 22.52 -56.31
N PRO A 18 -64.49 21.57 -56.47
CA PRO A 18 -65.86 21.88 -56.91
C PRO A 18 -66.61 22.78 -55.92
N ASP A 19 -67.65 23.48 -56.39
CA ASP A 19 -68.51 24.38 -55.59
C ASP A 19 -69.18 23.72 -54.37
N SER A 20 -69.18 22.40 -54.28
CA SER A 20 -69.66 21.65 -53.11
C SER A 20 -68.76 21.81 -51.88
N TYR A 21 -67.50 22.23 -52.06
CA TYR A 21 -66.55 22.46 -50.98
C TYR A 21 -66.56 23.93 -50.56
N LYS A 22 -66.53 24.17 -49.25
CA LYS A 22 -66.35 25.51 -48.70
C LYS A 22 -64.90 25.94 -48.94
N VAL A 23 -64.67 26.79 -49.92
CA VAL A 23 -63.35 27.37 -50.21
C VAL A 23 -63.31 28.80 -49.67
N GLY A 24 -62.20 29.18 -49.04
CA GLY A 24 -61.98 30.51 -48.49
C GLY A 24 -60.73 31.18 -49.05
N THR A 25 -60.56 32.45 -48.71
CA THR A 25 -59.35 33.25 -49.00
C THR A 25 -58.76 33.89 -47.76
N MET A 26 -59.39 33.72 -46.60
CA MET A 26 -58.98 34.29 -45.32
C MET A 26 -58.78 33.21 -44.25
N GLU A 27 -57.87 33.48 -43.31
CA GLU A 27 -57.58 32.56 -42.20
C GLU A 27 -58.79 32.33 -41.27
N GLU A 28 -59.67 33.32 -41.12
CA GLU A 28 -60.93 33.16 -40.37
C GLU A 28 -61.81 32.05 -40.95
N GLU A 29 -61.88 31.96 -42.29
CA GLU A 29 -62.67 30.95 -42.98
C GLU A 29 -62.07 29.55 -42.83
N TYR A 30 -60.74 29.45 -42.74
CA TYR A 30 -60.03 28.20 -42.42
C TYR A 30 -60.37 27.67 -41.04
N ASN A 31 -60.48 28.56 -40.05
CA ASN A 31 -60.94 28.18 -38.70
C ASN A 31 -62.38 27.65 -38.70
N ASP A 32 -63.21 28.13 -39.63
CA ASP A 32 -64.57 27.65 -39.91
C ASP A 32 -64.61 26.46 -40.90
N GLY A 33 -63.49 25.80 -41.14
CA GLY A 33 -63.38 24.56 -41.92
C GLY A 33 -63.31 24.74 -43.44
N ALA A 34 -63.04 25.96 -43.94
CA ALA A 34 -62.83 26.19 -45.37
C ALA A 34 -61.48 25.65 -45.85
N TYR A 35 -61.42 25.25 -47.11
CA TYR A 35 -60.18 24.93 -47.82
C TYR A 35 -59.57 26.22 -48.35
N LEU A 36 -58.28 26.46 -48.07
CA LEU A 36 -57.54 27.59 -48.63
C LEU A 36 -56.54 27.09 -49.65
N LEU A 37 -56.53 27.68 -50.85
CA LEU A 37 -55.54 27.37 -51.89
C LEU A 37 -54.23 28.09 -51.57
N LEU A 38 -53.12 27.35 -51.49
CA LEU A 38 -51.79 27.95 -51.35
C LEU A 38 -51.35 28.62 -52.66
N ASP A 39 -50.70 29.77 -52.55
CA ASP A 39 -49.98 30.39 -53.65
C ASP A 39 -48.62 29.73 -53.88
N ALA A 40 -47.94 30.09 -54.98
CA ALA A 40 -46.66 29.50 -55.34
C ALA A 40 -45.55 29.71 -54.29
N GLU A 41 -45.60 30.81 -53.50
CA GLU A 41 -44.62 31.08 -52.46
C GLU A 41 -44.90 30.25 -51.20
N GLN A 42 -46.18 30.04 -50.86
CA GLN A 42 -46.62 29.19 -49.76
C GLN A 42 -46.36 27.70 -50.06
N GLU A 43 -46.57 27.26 -51.31
CA GLU A 43 -46.19 25.91 -51.76
C GLU A 43 -44.67 25.70 -51.71
N GLN A 44 -43.89 26.70 -52.11
CA GLN A 44 -42.43 26.65 -52.00
C GLN A 44 -41.99 26.61 -50.53
N PHE A 45 -42.62 27.40 -49.65
CA PHE A 45 -42.34 27.38 -48.21
C PHE A 45 -42.61 25.99 -47.60
N HIS A 46 -43.69 25.31 -47.98
CA HIS A 46 -43.96 23.94 -47.56
C HIS A 46 -42.89 22.96 -48.05
N THR A 47 -42.36 23.17 -49.25
CA THR A 47 -41.28 22.34 -49.82
C THR A 47 -39.97 22.55 -49.08
N ASP A 48 -39.66 23.80 -48.71
CA ASP A 48 -38.44 24.17 -48.00
C ASP A 48 -38.49 23.81 -46.50
N HIS A 49 -39.70 23.73 -45.93
CA HIS A 49 -39.99 23.40 -44.53
C HIS A 49 -41.03 22.27 -44.44
N PRO A 50 -40.65 21.01 -44.71
CA PRO A 50 -41.60 19.88 -44.72
C PRO A 50 -42.25 19.61 -43.35
N GLU A 51 -41.63 20.07 -42.26
CA GLU A 51 -42.14 20.01 -40.89
C GLU A 51 -43.15 21.13 -40.55
N ALA A 52 -43.29 22.15 -41.41
CA ALA A 52 -44.22 23.25 -41.18
C ALA A 52 -45.67 22.77 -41.22
N SER A 53 -46.46 23.22 -40.26
CA SER A 53 -47.90 23.01 -40.24
C SER A 53 -48.58 23.77 -41.37
N SER A 54 -49.81 23.36 -41.70
CA SER A 54 -50.67 24.00 -42.70
C SER A 54 -50.79 25.53 -42.54
N LEU A 55 -50.92 26.03 -41.31
CA LEU A 55 -51.00 27.47 -41.04
C LEU A 55 -49.64 28.18 -41.10
N GLU A 56 -48.54 27.51 -40.78
CA GLU A 56 -47.19 28.07 -40.93
C GLU A 56 -46.84 28.22 -42.40
N CYS A 57 -47.22 27.25 -43.25
CA CYS A 57 -47.12 27.38 -44.70
C CYS A 57 -48.01 28.51 -45.23
N TRP A 58 -49.23 28.68 -44.72
CA TRP A 58 -50.11 29.80 -45.07
C TRP A 58 -49.48 31.17 -44.72
N ARG A 59 -48.91 31.28 -43.51
CA ARG A 59 -48.30 32.53 -43.02
C ARG A 59 -46.88 32.75 -43.56
N LYS A 60 -46.26 31.72 -44.14
CA LYS A 60 -44.85 31.67 -44.53
C LYS A 60 -43.93 32.00 -43.35
N GLU A 61 -44.33 31.57 -42.16
CA GLU A 61 -43.66 31.86 -40.90
C GLU A 61 -43.76 30.62 -40.00
N LEU A 62 -42.62 30.10 -39.56
CA LEU A 62 -42.57 29.02 -38.59
C LEU A 62 -42.88 29.58 -37.19
N THR A 63 -43.71 28.88 -36.44
CA THR A 63 -43.83 29.15 -35.00
C THR A 63 -42.50 28.74 -34.38
N PRO A 64 -41.79 29.65 -33.69
CA PRO A 64 -40.54 29.28 -33.05
C PRO A 64 -40.81 28.16 -32.04
N GLU A 65 -39.99 27.11 -32.07
CA GLU A 65 -40.05 26.05 -31.06
C GLU A 65 -39.94 26.70 -29.67
N PRO A 66 -40.84 26.37 -28.73
CA PRO A 66 -40.80 27.00 -27.41
C PRO A 66 -39.45 26.72 -26.76
N GLU A 67 -38.75 27.78 -26.34
CA GLU A 67 -37.50 27.58 -25.61
C GLU A 67 -37.75 26.70 -24.38
N PRO A 68 -36.82 25.77 -24.06
CA PRO A 68 -36.99 24.89 -22.92
C PRO A 68 -37.08 25.73 -21.64
N ALA A 69 -37.95 25.29 -20.73
CA ALA A 69 -38.16 25.98 -19.46
C ALA A 69 -36.83 26.09 -18.68
N PRO A 70 -36.62 27.14 -17.86
CA PRO A 70 -35.39 27.31 -17.07
C PRO A 70 -35.05 26.09 -16.22
N GLU A 71 -36.05 25.40 -15.66
CA GLU A 71 -35.89 24.17 -14.88
C GLU A 71 -35.33 23.00 -15.72
N GLU A 72 -35.80 22.86 -16.96
CA GLU A 72 -35.31 21.83 -17.89
C GLU A 72 -33.89 22.13 -18.34
N LYS A 73 -33.59 23.41 -18.65
CA LYS A 73 -32.23 23.87 -18.96
C LYS A 73 -31.26 23.56 -17.81
N LEU A 74 -31.64 23.89 -16.57
CA LEU A 74 -30.85 23.60 -15.37
C LEU A 74 -30.62 22.09 -15.18
N TRP A 75 -31.67 21.28 -15.34
CA TRP A 75 -31.56 19.83 -15.19
C TRP A 75 -30.58 19.24 -16.21
N ARG A 76 -30.71 19.60 -17.50
CA ARG A 76 -29.80 19.16 -18.57
C ARG A 76 -28.35 19.60 -18.30
N ALA A 77 -28.15 20.84 -17.84
CA ALA A 77 -26.81 21.35 -17.52
C ALA A 77 -26.17 20.57 -16.37
N ARG A 78 -26.92 20.29 -15.29
CA ARG A 78 -26.43 19.48 -14.16
C ARG A 78 -26.08 18.07 -14.58
N ASP A 79 -26.92 17.44 -15.40
CA ASP A 79 -26.68 16.08 -15.87
C ASP A 79 -25.43 16.00 -16.74
N ALA A 80 -25.30 16.89 -17.74
CA ALA A 80 -24.14 16.98 -18.60
C ALA A 80 -22.84 17.24 -17.80
N LYS A 81 -22.89 18.12 -16.78
CA LYS A 81 -21.73 18.41 -15.94
C LYS A 81 -21.34 17.23 -15.04
N ARG A 82 -22.32 16.45 -14.55
CA ARG A 82 -22.04 15.20 -13.82
C ARG A 82 -21.38 14.16 -14.73
N GLN A 83 -21.86 14.01 -15.96
CA GLN A 83 -21.20 13.13 -16.94
C GLN A 83 -19.76 13.57 -17.22
N GLU A 84 -19.50 14.89 -17.40
CA GLU A 84 -18.13 15.40 -17.55
C GLU A 84 -17.21 15.01 -16.39
N ILE A 85 -17.74 14.96 -15.16
CA ILE A 85 -16.99 14.51 -13.98
C ILE A 85 -16.74 13.00 -14.03
N TYR A 86 -17.75 12.18 -14.34
CA TYR A 86 -17.62 10.73 -14.38
C TYR A 86 -16.78 10.21 -15.54
N ASP A 87 -16.75 10.93 -16.66
CA ASP A 87 -15.90 10.64 -17.82
C ASP A 87 -14.43 10.97 -17.57
N LYS A 88 -14.08 11.60 -16.43
CA LYS A 88 -12.68 11.84 -16.08
C LYS A 88 -11.99 10.54 -15.72
N ASP A 89 -10.99 10.22 -16.52
CA ASP A 89 -10.12 9.09 -16.30
C ASP A 89 -9.09 9.38 -15.20
N ILE A 90 -9.46 9.05 -13.95
CA ILE A 90 -8.69 9.36 -12.74
C ILE A 90 -8.28 8.10 -11.97
N HIS A 91 -8.60 6.91 -12.45
CA HIS A 91 -8.39 5.66 -11.71
C HIS A 91 -7.13 4.93 -12.18
N HIS A 92 -5.98 5.59 -12.03
CA HIS A 92 -4.70 5.06 -12.50
C HIS A 92 -3.58 5.23 -11.49
N TYR A 93 -2.70 4.23 -11.44
CA TYR A 93 -1.49 4.25 -10.64
C TYR A 93 -0.44 3.38 -11.31
N TYR A 94 0.69 3.96 -11.73
CA TYR A 94 1.64 3.26 -12.57
C TYR A 94 2.88 2.82 -11.80
N ILE A 95 3.17 1.52 -11.84
CA ILE A 95 4.44 0.95 -11.37
C ILE A 95 5.21 0.47 -12.60
N ASP A 96 6.38 1.05 -12.86
CA ASP A 96 7.21 0.69 -14.03
C ASP A 96 6.42 0.77 -15.36
N LYS A 97 5.56 1.78 -15.47
CA LYS A 97 4.64 2.07 -16.60
C LYS A 97 3.49 1.08 -16.77
N GLN A 98 3.32 0.12 -15.86
CA GLN A 98 2.19 -0.79 -15.84
C GLN A 98 1.13 -0.21 -14.91
N ASP A 99 -0.12 -0.20 -15.34
CA ASP A 99 -1.22 0.24 -14.49
C ASP A 99 -1.51 -0.82 -13.43
N ALA A 100 -1.26 -0.45 -12.19
CA ALA A 100 -1.44 -1.27 -11.00
C ALA A 100 -2.56 -0.71 -10.09
N TYR A 101 -3.43 0.17 -10.63
CA TYR A 101 -4.54 0.70 -9.86
C TYR A 101 -5.52 -0.40 -9.43
N VAL A 102 -5.90 -0.36 -8.15
CA VAL A 102 -6.93 -1.23 -7.58
C VAL A 102 -7.85 -0.43 -6.66
N SER A 103 -9.16 -0.58 -6.85
CA SER A 103 -10.15 0.09 -6.01
C SER A 103 -10.26 -0.56 -4.61
N ASN A 104 -10.15 -1.89 -4.54
CA ASN A 104 -10.25 -2.63 -3.26
C ASN A 104 -8.87 -2.89 -2.64
N THR A 105 -8.21 -1.82 -2.19
CA THR A 105 -6.86 -1.89 -1.62
C THR A 105 -6.78 -2.80 -0.38
N LEU A 106 -7.85 -2.88 0.43
CA LEU A 106 -7.91 -3.72 1.63
C LEU A 106 -7.79 -5.21 1.32
N GLN A 107 -8.50 -5.69 0.30
CA GLN A 107 -8.43 -7.09 -0.11
C GLN A 107 -7.05 -7.46 -0.64
N VAL A 108 -6.41 -6.56 -1.38
CA VAL A 108 -5.06 -6.80 -1.92
C VAL A 108 -4.02 -6.78 -0.79
N LYS A 109 -4.16 -5.89 0.20
CA LYS A 109 -3.31 -5.88 1.41
C LYS A 109 -3.41 -7.18 2.21
N ASP A 110 -4.62 -7.72 2.36
CA ASP A 110 -4.82 -9.02 3.02
C ASP A 110 -4.08 -10.16 2.28
N LYS A 111 -4.04 -10.12 0.95
CA LYS A 111 -3.22 -11.06 0.16
C LYS A 111 -1.72 -10.83 0.38
N CYS A 112 -1.26 -9.58 0.39
CA CYS A 112 0.14 -9.25 0.65
C CYS A 112 0.62 -9.78 2.01
N GLY A 113 -0.26 -9.86 3.02
CA GLY A 113 0.05 -10.44 4.33
C GLY A 113 0.19 -11.97 4.34
N ARG A 114 -0.21 -12.65 3.26
CA ARG A 114 -0.24 -14.13 3.16
C ARG A 114 0.67 -14.70 2.08
N GLN A 115 1.16 -13.86 1.17
CA GLN A 115 1.93 -14.27 -0.01
C GLN A 115 3.17 -13.38 -0.12
N GLU A 116 4.27 -13.92 -0.65
CA GLU A 116 5.49 -13.13 -0.91
C GLU A 116 5.33 -12.21 -2.13
N GLU A 117 4.51 -12.63 -3.09
CA GLU A 117 4.19 -11.87 -4.30
C GLU A 117 2.67 -11.92 -4.55
N VAL A 118 2.13 -10.84 -5.11
CA VAL A 118 0.71 -10.70 -5.43
C VAL A 118 0.56 -10.13 -6.84
N GLU A 119 -0.36 -10.70 -7.60
CA GLU A 119 -0.69 -10.25 -8.95
C GLU A 119 -1.69 -9.09 -8.92
N VAL A 120 -1.36 -7.99 -9.61
CA VAL A 120 -2.21 -6.82 -9.83
C VAL A 120 -2.06 -6.37 -11.29
N GLY A 121 -3.17 -6.11 -11.97
CA GLY A 121 -3.12 -5.64 -13.37
C GLY A 121 -2.46 -6.62 -14.35
N GLY A 122 -2.40 -7.92 -14.03
CA GLY A 122 -1.69 -8.93 -14.84
C GLY A 122 -0.17 -8.98 -14.58
N HIS A 123 0.32 -8.31 -13.55
CA HIS A 123 1.73 -8.24 -13.19
C HIS A 123 1.96 -8.65 -11.74
N LEU A 124 3.02 -9.43 -11.50
CA LEU A 124 3.43 -9.87 -10.17
C LEU A 124 4.31 -8.80 -9.51
N TYR A 125 3.97 -8.46 -8.26
CA TYR A 125 4.75 -7.54 -7.43
C TYR A 125 5.06 -8.19 -6.09
N ALA A 126 6.26 -7.93 -5.56
CA ALA A 126 6.58 -8.33 -4.20
C ALA A 126 5.65 -7.63 -3.19
N SER A 127 5.19 -8.38 -2.20
CA SER A 127 4.16 -7.93 -1.26
C SER A 127 4.59 -6.72 -0.42
N ASN A 128 5.87 -6.62 -0.10
CA ASN A 128 6.44 -5.49 0.65
C ASN A 128 6.31 -4.17 -0.14
N ILE A 129 6.66 -4.15 -1.43
CA ILE A 129 6.54 -2.96 -2.27
C ILE A 129 5.09 -2.66 -2.62
N LEU A 130 4.29 -3.70 -2.84
CA LEU A 130 2.89 -3.53 -3.20
C LEU A 130 2.10 -2.96 -2.03
N THR A 131 2.42 -3.33 -0.79
CA THR A 131 1.80 -2.73 0.40
C THR A 131 1.97 -1.21 0.43
N VAL A 132 3.18 -0.72 0.12
CA VAL A 132 3.46 0.72 0.02
C VAL A 132 2.68 1.36 -1.13
N ALA A 133 2.64 0.71 -2.30
CA ALA A 133 1.86 1.21 -3.43
C ALA A 133 0.35 1.31 -3.09
N LEU A 134 -0.19 0.33 -2.37
CA LEU A 134 -1.61 0.31 -1.95
C LEU A 134 -1.95 1.43 -0.97
N ASP A 135 -1.01 1.84 -0.11
CA ASP A 135 -1.17 3.04 0.72
C ASP A 135 -1.27 4.30 -0.16
N GLU A 136 -0.37 4.45 -1.13
CA GLU A 136 -0.38 5.60 -2.05
C GLU A 136 -1.64 5.64 -2.93
N ILE A 137 -2.10 4.48 -3.41
CA ILE A 137 -3.35 4.34 -4.16
C ILE A 137 -4.55 4.76 -3.30
N ALA A 138 -4.59 4.35 -2.04
CA ALA A 138 -5.66 4.73 -1.12
C ALA A 138 -5.69 6.24 -0.89
N ASP A 139 -4.53 6.85 -0.61
CA ASP A 139 -4.40 8.29 -0.41
C ASP A 139 -4.78 9.09 -1.66
N TYR A 140 -4.37 8.62 -2.84
CA TYR A 140 -4.71 9.22 -4.13
C TYR A 140 -6.22 9.13 -4.40
N SER A 141 -6.81 7.96 -4.19
CA SER A 141 -8.25 7.73 -4.38
C SER A 141 -9.08 8.60 -3.45
N GLU A 142 -8.65 8.80 -2.20
CA GLU A 142 -9.33 9.69 -1.24
C GLU A 142 -9.29 11.15 -1.71
N GLN A 143 -8.16 11.61 -2.24
CA GLN A 143 -8.03 12.97 -2.80
C GLN A 143 -8.94 13.16 -4.02
N CYS A 144 -8.98 12.19 -4.93
CA CYS A 144 -9.90 12.19 -6.07
C CYS A 144 -11.36 12.24 -5.63
N ALA A 145 -11.74 11.44 -4.64
CA ALA A 145 -13.11 11.43 -4.09
C ALA A 145 -13.48 12.81 -3.50
N LYS A 146 -12.60 13.43 -2.71
CA LYS A 146 -12.84 14.78 -2.16
C LYS A 146 -13.08 15.84 -3.23
N VAL A 147 -12.34 15.80 -4.34
CA VAL A 147 -12.53 16.72 -5.46
C VAL A 147 -13.87 16.45 -6.14
N THR A 148 -14.18 15.17 -6.40
CA THR A 148 -15.45 14.74 -7.00
C THR A 148 -16.64 15.22 -6.16
N ASP A 149 -16.65 14.92 -4.87
CA ASP A 149 -17.73 15.30 -3.95
C ASP A 149 -17.89 16.83 -3.86
N GLY A 150 -16.79 17.57 -3.86
CA GLY A 150 -16.80 19.03 -3.88
C GLY A 150 -17.40 19.61 -5.17
N LEU A 151 -17.11 19.01 -6.32
CA LEU A 151 -17.69 19.42 -7.60
C LEU A 151 -19.17 19.06 -7.68
N LEU A 152 -19.57 17.85 -7.28
CA LEU A 152 -20.97 17.41 -7.24
C LEU A 152 -21.81 18.31 -6.33
N SER A 153 -21.30 18.63 -5.14
CA SER A 153 -21.98 19.54 -4.20
C SER A 153 -22.21 20.93 -4.79
N ARG A 154 -21.27 21.44 -5.60
CA ARG A 154 -21.41 22.74 -6.29
C ARG A 154 -22.46 22.68 -7.40
N ILE A 155 -22.55 21.57 -8.13
CA ILE A 155 -23.57 21.35 -9.17
C ILE A 155 -24.96 21.32 -8.55
N ASP A 156 -25.12 20.61 -7.44
CA ASP A 156 -26.41 20.49 -6.75
C ASP A 156 -26.83 21.82 -6.10
N ALA A 157 -25.88 22.65 -5.67
CA ALA A 157 -26.15 23.97 -5.10
C ALA A 157 -26.49 25.05 -6.14
N ALA A 158 -26.03 24.92 -7.39
CA ALA A 158 -26.26 25.90 -8.45
C ALA A 158 -27.75 26.05 -8.77
N GLN A 159 -28.24 27.27 -8.96
CA GLN A 159 -29.64 27.59 -9.18
C GLN A 159 -29.98 27.86 -10.65
N THR A 160 -28.97 28.06 -11.51
CA THR A 160 -29.18 28.28 -12.95
C THR A 160 -28.25 27.44 -13.81
N ALA A 161 -28.59 27.26 -15.09
CA ALA A 161 -27.78 26.50 -16.04
C ALA A 161 -26.40 27.15 -16.23
N GLU A 162 -26.34 28.49 -16.29
CA GLU A 162 -25.11 29.27 -16.45
C GLU A 162 -24.17 29.10 -15.26
N GLU A 163 -24.71 29.02 -14.04
CA GLU A 163 -23.92 28.74 -12.83
C GLU A 163 -23.28 27.34 -12.89
N VAL A 164 -24.01 26.34 -13.39
CA VAL A 164 -23.50 24.97 -13.59
C VAL A 164 -22.43 24.95 -14.68
N GLU A 165 -22.67 25.60 -15.80
CA GLU A 165 -21.72 25.68 -16.92
C GLU A 165 -20.41 26.36 -16.52
N ALA A 166 -20.47 27.36 -15.62
CA ALA A 166 -19.31 28.03 -15.06
C ALA A 166 -18.46 27.14 -14.12
N ILE A 167 -18.97 25.97 -13.69
CA ILE A 167 -18.20 25.03 -12.87
C ILE A 167 -17.14 24.35 -13.76
N VAL A 168 -15.88 24.66 -13.44
CA VAL A 168 -14.71 24.03 -14.08
C VAL A 168 -14.35 22.73 -13.36
N VAL A 169 -14.35 21.62 -14.10
CA VAL A 169 -13.92 20.30 -13.62
C VAL A 169 -12.39 20.24 -13.59
N LYS A 170 -11.80 20.64 -12.47
CA LYS A 170 -10.35 20.67 -12.23
C LYS A 170 -10.02 20.42 -10.76
N GLY A 171 -8.74 20.21 -10.47
CA GLY A 171 -8.22 20.07 -9.10
C GLY A 171 -7.96 18.64 -8.66
N TYR A 172 -8.18 17.66 -9.54
CA TYR A 172 -7.76 16.28 -9.31
C TYR A 172 -6.24 16.20 -9.17
N PRO A 173 -5.74 15.36 -8.26
CA PRO A 173 -4.31 15.08 -8.14
C PRO A 173 -3.76 14.48 -9.45
N GLU A 174 -2.48 14.76 -9.74
CA GLU A 174 -1.80 14.15 -10.88
C GLU A 174 -1.65 12.63 -10.68
N MET A 175 -1.77 11.87 -11.78
CA MET A 175 -1.59 10.42 -11.75
C MET A 175 -0.19 10.07 -11.25
N ILE A 176 -0.13 9.16 -10.28
CA ILE A 176 1.13 8.75 -9.68
C ILE A 176 1.85 7.78 -10.61
N HIS A 177 3.10 8.10 -10.91
CA HIS A 177 4.03 7.24 -11.61
C HIS A 177 5.20 6.93 -10.70
N THR A 178 5.45 5.65 -10.45
CA THR A 178 6.52 5.17 -9.59
C THR A 178 7.27 4.01 -10.25
N THR A 179 8.30 3.53 -9.56
CA THR A 179 9.07 2.35 -9.96
C THR A 179 9.16 1.37 -8.81
N THR A 180 9.38 0.10 -9.12
CA THR A 180 9.67 -0.94 -8.11
C THR A 180 10.84 -0.54 -7.20
N ALA A 181 11.91 0.05 -7.75
CA ALA A 181 13.06 0.53 -6.98
C ALA A 181 12.72 1.67 -6.00
N ALA A 182 11.86 2.61 -6.41
CA ALA A 182 11.42 3.71 -5.55
C ALA A 182 10.52 3.19 -4.41
N LEU A 183 9.61 2.26 -4.72
CA LEU A 183 8.77 1.59 -3.73
C LEU A 183 9.59 0.75 -2.75
N GLN A 184 10.61 0.03 -3.23
CA GLN A 184 11.53 -0.72 -2.38
C GLN A 184 12.27 0.20 -1.41
N THR A 185 12.77 1.34 -1.89
CA THR A 185 13.41 2.34 -1.02
C THR A 185 12.46 2.86 0.07
N LYS A 186 11.18 3.07 -0.27
CA LYS A 186 10.15 3.47 0.70
C LYS A 186 9.86 2.34 1.71
N ALA A 187 9.74 1.11 1.24
CA ALA A 187 9.52 -0.07 2.08
C ALA A 187 10.69 -0.26 3.08
N ASP A 188 11.94 -0.23 2.61
CA ASP A 188 13.12 -0.36 3.47
C ASP A 188 13.19 0.74 4.53
N LYS A 189 12.85 1.98 4.14
CA LYS A 189 12.79 3.12 5.06
C LYS A 189 11.65 2.99 6.08
N ALA A 190 10.52 2.41 5.70
CA ALA A 190 9.41 2.15 6.62
C ALA A 190 9.79 1.06 7.62
N ILE A 191 10.42 -0.03 7.17
CA ILE A 191 10.94 -1.11 8.02
C ILE A 191 11.99 -0.56 8.99
N ALA A 192 12.96 0.22 8.52
CA ALA A 192 13.99 0.81 9.37
C ALA A 192 13.42 1.79 10.43
N LYS A 193 12.25 2.37 10.16
CA LYS A 193 11.54 3.24 11.10
C LYS A 193 10.48 2.52 11.93
N SER A 194 10.28 1.22 11.75
CA SER A 194 9.25 0.49 12.46
C SER A 194 9.54 0.51 13.98
N PRO A 195 8.51 0.47 14.84
CA PRO A 195 8.69 0.37 16.29
C PRO A 195 9.60 -0.80 16.68
N GLU A 196 9.50 -1.93 15.97
CA GLU A 196 10.30 -3.13 16.20
C GLU A 196 11.78 -2.88 15.86
N ALA A 197 12.06 -2.30 14.69
CA ALA A 197 13.44 -1.96 14.29
C ALA A 197 14.07 -0.93 15.26
N GLN A 198 13.29 0.04 15.71
CA GLN A 198 13.72 1.02 16.71
C GLN A 198 13.96 0.36 18.08
N ALA A 199 13.07 -0.53 18.52
CA ALA A 199 13.22 -1.28 19.76
C ALA A 199 14.45 -2.20 19.74
N VAL A 200 14.71 -2.89 18.62
CA VAL A 200 15.92 -3.70 18.43
C VAL A 200 17.16 -2.83 18.45
N THR A 201 17.15 -1.68 17.75
CA THR A 201 18.28 -0.74 17.75
C THR A 201 18.56 -0.21 19.16
N PHE A 202 17.52 0.15 19.90
CA PHE A 202 17.64 0.58 21.29
C PHE A 202 18.18 -0.54 22.18
N ALA A 203 17.66 -1.76 22.05
CA ALA A 203 18.13 -2.92 22.81
C ALA A 203 19.63 -3.15 22.56
N ARG A 204 20.07 -3.20 21.30
CA ARG A 204 21.48 -3.36 20.93
C ARG A 204 22.38 -2.28 21.55
N ALA A 205 21.95 -1.01 21.51
CA ALA A 205 22.71 0.09 22.10
C ALA A 205 22.86 -0.04 23.63
N MET A 206 21.89 -0.66 24.29
CA MET A 206 21.87 -0.83 25.75
C MET A 206 22.48 -2.14 26.22
N MET A 207 22.69 -3.15 25.36
CA MET A 207 23.11 -4.49 25.80
C MET A 207 24.36 -4.53 26.65
N ASN A 208 25.38 -3.75 26.29
CA ASN A 208 26.62 -3.68 27.06
C ASN A 208 26.56 -2.75 28.28
N SER A 209 25.43 -2.08 28.52
CA SER A 209 25.19 -1.25 29.70
C SER A 209 24.35 -1.95 30.78
N VAL A 210 23.65 -3.04 30.41
CA VAL A 210 22.83 -3.83 31.33
C VAL A 210 23.67 -4.94 31.94
N SER A 211 23.57 -5.11 33.25
CA SER A 211 24.21 -6.24 33.94
C SER A 211 23.45 -7.53 33.65
N LEU A 212 24.03 -8.38 32.79
CA LEU A 212 23.47 -9.69 32.41
C LEU A 212 24.37 -10.81 32.93
N THR A 213 23.75 -11.89 33.42
CA THR A 213 24.45 -13.15 33.65
C THR A 213 24.97 -13.74 32.34
N ALA A 214 25.91 -14.69 32.40
CA ALA A 214 26.45 -15.34 31.20
C ALA A 214 25.33 -16.04 30.39
N SER A 215 24.45 -16.76 31.07
CA SER A 215 23.32 -17.46 30.44
C SER A 215 22.33 -16.52 29.77
N GLN A 216 21.94 -15.41 30.43
CA GLN A 216 21.06 -14.40 29.82
C GLN A 216 21.69 -13.75 28.58
N ALA A 217 23.00 -13.54 28.59
CA ALA A 217 23.70 -12.97 27.44
C ALA A 217 23.78 -13.94 26.27
N LEU A 218 23.89 -15.24 26.53
CA LEU A 218 23.83 -16.28 25.49
C LEU A 218 22.43 -16.36 24.86
N GLU A 219 21.36 -16.29 25.65
CA GLU A 219 19.98 -16.25 25.13
C GLU A 219 19.72 -15.04 24.22
N MET A 220 20.37 -13.92 24.51
CA MET A 220 20.25 -12.68 23.75
C MET A 220 21.46 -12.40 22.86
N GLN A 221 22.25 -13.43 22.49
CA GLN A 221 23.55 -13.23 21.85
C GLN A 221 23.44 -12.33 20.62
N VAL A 222 22.40 -12.51 19.81
CA VAL A 222 22.19 -11.79 18.54
C VAL A 222 22.14 -10.26 18.68
N LEU A 223 21.89 -9.75 19.88
CA LEU A 223 21.84 -8.32 20.18
C LEU A 223 23.21 -7.72 20.54
N PHE A 224 24.23 -8.53 20.82
CA PHE A 224 25.59 -8.02 21.05
C PHE A 224 26.26 -7.63 19.73
N PRO A 225 27.14 -6.61 19.77
CA PRO A 225 27.82 -6.11 18.59
C PRO A 225 28.83 -7.13 18.06
N ILE A 226 29.06 -7.11 16.75
CA ILE A 226 30.04 -7.98 16.07
C ILE A 226 31.39 -7.27 16.05
N TRP A 227 32.46 -8.00 16.36
CA TRP A 227 33.82 -7.48 16.38
C TRP A 227 34.22 -6.84 15.04
N GLY A 228 34.62 -5.57 15.07
CA GLY A 228 34.98 -4.79 13.88
C GLY A 228 33.80 -4.12 13.18
N GLU A 229 32.57 -4.35 13.64
CA GLU A 229 31.36 -3.74 13.11
C GLU A 229 30.81 -2.63 14.01
N LYS A 230 29.63 -2.12 13.65
CA LYS A 230 28.93 -1.07 14.40
C LYS A 230 28.79 -1.44 15.88
N ASP A 231 29.07 -0.47 16.74
CA ASP A 231 29.08 -0.60 18.19
C ASP A 231 30.23 -1.49 18.76
N ALA A 232 31.13 -2.01 17.93
CA ALA A 232 32.40 -2.64 18.32
C ALA A 232 33.49 -2.38 17.25
N GLU A 233 33.58 -1.14 16.79
CA GLU A 233 34.50 -0.73 15.73
C GLU A 233 35.95 -0.71 16.20
N PHE A 234 36.90 -0.95 15.28
CA PHE A 234 38.32 -0.81 15.59
C PHE A 234 38.64 0.62 16.05
N GLY A 235 39.42 0.72 17.12
CA GLY A 235 39.73 1.97 17.81
C GLY A 235 38.77 2.32 18.95
N LYS A 236 37.60 1.65 19.05
CA LYS A 236 36.70 1.79 20.20
C LYS A 236 37.36 1.27 21.46
N GLU A 237 37.34 2.08 22.52
CA GLU A 237 37.79 1.67 23.85
C GLU A 237 36.68 0.83 24.51
N VAL A 238 37.05 -0.36 24.98
CA VAL A 238 36.16 -1.30 25.64
C VAL A 238 36.62 -1.54 27.08
N GLU A 239 35.65 -1.58 27.99
CA GLU A 239 35.86 -1.82 29.42
C GLU A 239 35.73 -3.31 29.75
N ILE A 240 36.19 -3.69 30.94
CA ILE A 240 36.00 -5.05 31.48
C ILE A 240 34.49 -5.34 31.58
N GLY A 241 34.09 -6.52 31.14
CA GLY A 241 32.69 -6.95 31.08
C GLY A 241 31.97 -6.60 29.78
N PHE A 242 32.59 -5.82 28.88
CA PHE A 242 32.03 -5.58 27.55
C PHE A 242 31.96 -6.89 26.76
N ARG A 243 30.80 -7.20 26.18
CA ARG A 243 30.56 -8.41 25.40
C ARG A 243 30.38 -8.11 23.92
N LEU A 244 30.95 -8.97 23.08
CA LEU A 244 30.90 -8.86 21.63
C LEU A 244 30.97 -10.24 20.98
N ARG A 245 30.55 -10.32 19.72
CA ARG A 245 30.47 -11.55 18.95
C ARG A 245 31.56 -11.63 17.90
N VAL A 246 32.06 -12.83 17.67
CA VAL A 246 32.85 -13.18 16.51
C VAL A 246 32.02 -14.14 15.67
N VAL A 247 31.66 -13.71 14.46
CA VAL A 247 30.87 -14.49 13.51
C VAL A 247 31.78 -14.94 12.36
N GLU A 248 31.98 -16.24 12.22
CA GLU A 248 32.79 -16.82 11.14
C GLU A 248 32.07 -18.00 10.49
N GLY A 249 31.67 -17.83 9.23
CA GLY A 249 30.84 -18.82 8.54
C GLY A 249 29.52 -19.02 9.28
N GLU A 250 29.29 -20.24 9.77
CA GLU A 250 28.12 -20.60 10.58
C GLU A 250 28.36 -20.46 12.10
N SER A 251 29.59 -20.16 12.53
CA SER A 251 29.91 -19.99 13.95
C SER A 251 29.59 -18.58 14.43
N ASP A 252 28.99 -18.48 15.61
CA ASP A 252 28.64 -17.23 16.28
C ASP A 252 28.98 -17.36 17.76
N THR A 253 30.16 -16.87 18.14
CA THR A 253 30.70 -17.05 19.50
C THR A 253 30.73 -15.72 20.25
N LEU A 254 30.17 -15.72 21.46
CA LEU A 254 30.14 -14.57 22.35
C LEU A 254 31.38 -14.54 23.25
N PHE A 255 32.05 -13.39 23.30
CA PHE A 255 33.22 -13.14 24.14
C PHE A 255 32.95 -12.00 25.10
N GLU A 256 33.60 -12.03 26.26
CA GLU A 256 33.62 -10.96 27.25
C GLU A 256 35.05 -10.42 27.41
N VAL A 257 35.18 -9.10 27.38
CA VAL A 257 36.42 -8.38 27.60
C VAL A 257 36.83 -8.52 29.07
N ILE A 258 38.05 -8.98 29.31
CA ILE A 258 38.60 -9.14 30.68
C ILE A 258 39.65 -8.08 31.02
N GLN A 259 40.15 -7.36 30.02
CA GLN A 259 41.10 -6.27 30.19
C GLN A 259 40.68 -5.06 29.36
N LYS A 260 40.72 -3.86 29.94
CA LYS A 260 40.45 -2.61 29.21
C LYS A 260 41.48 -2.41 28.08
N HIS A 261 41.00 -2.21 26.86
CA HIS A 261 41.84 -1.94 25.69
C HIS A 261 41.05 -1.25 24.56
N LYS A 262 41.72 -0.93 23.46
CA LYS A 262 41.06 -0.50 22.21
C LYS A 262 40.99 -1.67 21.23
N LEU A 263 39.83 -1.90 20.65
CA LEU A 263 39.64 -2.95 19.65
C LEU A 263 40.56 -2.73 18.45
N GLN A 264 41.22 -3.79 17.98
CA GLN A 264 42.14 -3.76 16.85
C GLN A 264 41.98 -5.01 16.02
N ALA A 265 42.18 -4.92 14.70
CA ALA A 265 42.07 -6.04 13.79
C ALA A 265 43.05 -7.20 14.12
N ASP A 266 44.25 -6.88 14.61
CA ASP A 266 45.24 -7.90 14.98
C ASP A 266 44.92 -8.58 16.32
N TRP A 267 44.01 -8.01 17.13
CA TRP A 267 43.61 -8.54 18.43
C TRP A 267 42.21 -9.15 18.36
N LYS A 268 42.05 -10.11 17.46
CA LYS A 268 40.79 -10.83 17.31
C LYS A 268 40.53 -11.72 18.52
N PRO A 269 39.32 -11.72 19.12
CA PRO A 269 38.98 -12.62 20.21
C PRO A 269 39.20 -14.09 19.83
N GLY A 270 39.90 -14.81 20.71
CA GLY A 270 40.28 -16.20 20.51
C GLY A 270 41.43 -16.62 21.42
N ILE A 271 42.02 -17.77 21.15
CA ILE A 271 43.08 -18.38 21.98
C ILE A 271 44.31 -17.47 22.11
N GLU A 272 44.78 -16.89 21.00
CA GLU A 272 45.96 -16.02 20.96
C GLU A 272 45.76 -14.70 21.73
N THR A 273 44.52 -14.32 22.03
CA THR A 273 44.14 -13.08 22.73
C THR A 273 43.42 -13.37 24.05
N ALA A 274 43.65 -14.55 24.64
CA ALA A 274 43.03 -14.98 25.89
C ALA A 274 43.37 -14.09 27.11
N SER A 275 44.35 -13.19 26.99
CA SER A 275 44.63 -12.14 27.99
C SER A 275 43.66 -10.95 27.91
N LEU A 276 42.99 -10.76 26.78
CA LEU A 276 42.07 -9.65 26.50
C LEU A 276 40.60 -10.09 26.56
N TYR A 277 40.31 -11.33 26.18
CA TYR A 277 38.95 -11.87 26.07
C TYR A 277 38.82 -13.24 26.72
N LYS A 278 37.63 -13.53 27.23
CA LYS A 278 37.17 -14.88 27.61
C LYS A 278 35.93 -15.25 26.81
N ILE A 279 35.73 -16.52 26.52
CA ILE A 279 34.48 -17.01 25.94
C ILE A 279 33.38 -16.89 27.00
N VAL A 280 32.18 -16.48 26.59
CA VAL A 280 30.99 -16.53 27.44
C VAL A 280 30.36 -17.91 27.30
N GLU A 281 30.37 -18.69 28.37
CA GLU A 281 29.75 -20.00 28.46
C GLU A 281 28.68 -19.96 29.55
N ALA A 282 27.71 -20.88 29.49
CA ALA A 282 26.67 -20.95 30.53
C ALA A 282 27.32 -21.26 31.89
N GLU A 283 26.92 -20.54 32.93
CA GLU A 283 27.29 -20.91 34.29
C GLU A 283 26.45 -22.12 34.70
N HIS A 284 27.12 -23.24 34.92
CA HIS A 284 26.47 -24.46 35.40
C HIS A 284 26.53 -24.49 36.93
N ALA A 285 25.37 -24.65 37.55
CA ALA A 285 25.27 -24.75 39.01
C ALA A 285 26.04 -25.96 39.56
N GLY A 286 26.32 -26.95 38.71
CA GLY A 286 26.91 -28.23 39.06
C GLY A 286 25.98 -28.98 40.00
N THR A 287 24.68 -28.97 39.69
CA THR A 287 23.64 -29.78 40.35
C THR A 287 23.26 -30.95 39.46
N LEU A 288 22.50 -31.90 39.98
CA LEU A 288 22.03 -33.04 39.17
C LEU A 288 21.22 -32.59 37.94
N ASP A 289 20.42 -31.52 38.10
CA ASP A 289 19.58 -30.96 37.03
C ASP A 289 20.33 -30.00 36.09
N ASP A 290 21.51 -29.49 36.50
CA ASP A 290 22.37 -28.58 35.73
C ASP A 290 23.86 -28.90 35.98
N PRO A 291 24.36 -30.01 35.40
CA PRO A 291 25.75 -30.45 35.57
C PRO A 291 26.73 -29.59 34.76
N ILE A 292 27.96 -29.43 35.25
CA ILE A 292 29.04 -28.70 34.57
C ILE A 292 29.60 -29.57 33.42
N PRO A 293 29.55 -29.12 32.15
CA PRO A 293 30.19 -29.83 31.04
C PRO A 293 31.69 -29.96 31.30
N TYR A 294 32.17 -31.20 31.32
CA TYR A 294 33.56 -31.49 31.59
C TYR A 294 34.39 -31.48 30.32
N VAL A 295 35.46 -30.68 30.33
CA VAL A 295 36.54 -30.71 29.35
C VAL A 295 37.81 -31.23 30.03
N GLN A 296 38.56 -32.08 29.33
CA GLN A 296 39.82 -32.62 29.84
C GLN A 296 40.75 -31.47 30.27
N GLY A 297 41.35 -31.61 31.45
CA GLY A 297 42.18 -30.58 32.08
C GLY A 297 41.42 -29.65 33.01
N MET A 298 40.10 -29.79 33.16
CA MET A 298 39.33 -29.06 34.18
C MET A 298 39.58 -29.61 35.59
N ALA A 299 39.71 -28.69 36.54
CA ALA A 299 39.73 -28.97 37.97
C ALA A 299 38.30 -29.23 38.49
N PHE A 300 38.21 -29.89 39.63
CA PHE A 300 36.97 -30.40 40.19
C PHE A 300 36.63 -29.73 41.52
N GLU A 301 35.36 -29.42 41.72
CA GLU A 301 34.80 -28.99 42.99
C GLU A 301 33.97 -30.13 43.59
N LYS A 302 34.26 -30.51 44.84
CA LYS A 302 33.51 -31.55 45.52
C LYS A 302 32.03 -31.19 45.65
N ASP A 303 31.18 -32.21 45.58
CA ASP A 303 29.72 -32.15 45.68
C ASP A 303 29.03 -31.43 44.50
N LYS A 304 29.78 -31.14 43.43
CA LYS A 304 29.26 -30.67 42.14
C LYS A 304 29.09 -31.82 41.16
N TYR A 305 28.14 -31.69 40.24
CA TYR A 305 27.88 -32.64 39.17
C TYR A 305 28.54 -32.17 37.88
N TYR A 306 29.10 -33.12 37.12
CA TYR A 306 29.79 -32.89 35.85
C TYR A 306 29.22 -33.81 34.77
N GLU A 307 29.11 -33.33 33.54
CA GLU A 307 28.64 -34.13 32.41
C GLU A 307 29.76 -34.36 31.40
N GLN A 308 29.92 -35.60 30.94
CA GLN A 308 30.74 -35.91 29.77
C GLN A 308 30.04 -36.95 28.90
N TYR A 309 29.91 -36.65 27.60
CA TYR A 309 29.26 -37.52 26.61
C TYR A 309 27.84 -37.97 27.00
N GLY A 310 27.05 -37.09 27.63
CA GLY A 310 25.69 -37.40 28.08
C GLY A 310 25.60 -38.23 29.37
N VAL A 311 26.73 -38.45 30.07
CA VAL A 311 26.77 -39.16 31.35
C VAL A 311 27.10 -38.20 32.47
N ILE A 312 26.29 -38.21 33.54
CA ILE A 312 26.43 -37.33 34.71
C ILE A 312 27.25 -38.04 35.79
N TYR A 313 28.20 -37.32 36.38
CA TYR A 313 29.05 -37.77 37.47
C TYR A 313 28.98 -36.79 38.64
N LEU A 314 28.87 -37.31 39.86
CA LEU A 314 29.05 -36.55 41.09
C LEU A 314 30.54 -36.50 41.45
N CYS A 315 31.09 -35.30 41.58
CA CYS A 315 32.44 -35.12 42.08
C CYS A 315 32.52 -35.42 43.58
N ILE A 316 33.39 -36.36 43.96
CA ILE A 316 33.60 -36.78 45.34
C ILE A 316 34.87 -36.16 45.97
N LEU A 317 35.72 -35.53 45.15
CA LEU A 317 37.00 -34.97 45.59
C LEU A 317 37.33 -33.65 44.89
N THR A 318 37.52 -32.57 45.65
CA THR A 318 38.03 -31.30 45.12
C THR A 318 39.47 -31.46 44.65
N THR A 319 39.77 -30.93 43.48
CA THR A 319 41.12 -30.93 42.91
C THR A 319 41.55 -29.51 42.57
N VAL A 320 42.82 -29.19 42.79
CA VAL A 320 43.37 -27.87 42.48
C VAL A 320 43.88 -27.80 41.04
N THR A 321 44.21 -28.96 40.47
CA THR A 321 44.70 -29.13 39.09
C THR A 321 43.81 -30.13 38.38
N GLY A 322 43.46 -29.85 37.12
CA GLY A 322 42.68 -30.78 36.32
C GLY A 322 43.50 -31.94 35.74
N TYR A 323 42.79 -32.93 35.24
CA TYR A 323 43.36 -34.18 34.73
C TYR A 323 43.06 -34.32 33.23
N PRO A 324 43.98 -34.88 32.43
CA PRO A 324 43.79 -35.06 30.99
C PRO A 324 42.90 -36.26 30.61
N ASN A 325 42.22 -36.87 31.58
CA ASN A 325 41.50 -38.13 31.42
C ASN A 325 39.99 -37.89 31.29
N ASP A 326 39.27 -38.83 30.68
CA ASP A 326 37.80 -38.82 30.70
C ASP A 326 37.26 -39.10 32.11
N LEU A 327 36.06 -38.61 32.43
CA LEU A 327 35.39 -38.78 33.73
C LEU A 327 35.25 -40.24 34.15
N LYS A 328 34.91 -41.13 33.19
CA LYS A 328 34.81 -42.58 33.41
C LYS A 328 36.12 -43.21 33.93
N ASP A 329 37.26 -42.59 33.62
CA ASP A 329 38.60 -43.08 33.95
C ASP A 329 39.14 -42.43 35.24
N LEU A 330 38.33 -41.62 35.93
CA LEU A 330 38.68 -40.93 37.18
C LEU A 330 37.79 -41.39 38.36
N PRO A 331 37.65 -42.71 38.65
CA PRO A 331 36.74 -43.22 39.69
C PRO A 331 37.10 -42.79 41.12
N THR A 332 38.33 -42.28 41.32
CA THR A 332 38.78 -41.73 42.62
C THR A 332 38.39 -40.26 42.82
N ILE A 333 37.91 -39.58 41.77
CA ILE A 333 37.57 -38.15 41.79
C ILE A 333 36.08 -37.94 41.55
N VAL A 334 35.47 -38.75 40.66
CA VAL A 334 34.06 -38.64 40.31
C VAL A 334 33.38 -40.01 40.37
N GLN A 335 32.08 -40.03 40.62
CA GLN A 335 31.24 -41.23 40.62
C GLN A 335 30.08 -41.04 39.66
N GLU A 336 29.88 -41.99 38.75
CA GLU A 336 28.74 -42.00 37.83
C GLU A 336 27.43 -42.04 38.61
N VAL A 337 26.53 -41.12 38.28
CA VAL A 337 25.18 -41.07 38.84
C VAL A 337 24.31 -41.99 38.00
N LYS A 338 23.98 -43.16 38.56
CA LYS A 338 23.01 -44.07 37.93
C LYS A 338 21.62 -43.48 38.10
N GLN A 339 20.94 -43.19 36.99
CA GLN A 339 19.53 -42.84 36.96
C GLN A 339 18.63 -43.98 37.43
#